data_AF-A0A1I1H7T1-F1
#
_entry.id   AF-A0A1I1H7T1-F1
#
_cell.length_a   1.000
_cell.length_b   1.000
_cell.length_c   1.000
_cell.angle_alpha   90.00
_cell.angle_beta   90.00
_cell.angle_gamma   90.00
#
_symmetry.space_group_name_H-M   'P 1'
#
loop_
_entity.id
_entity.type
_entity.pdbx_description
1 polymer ?
#
loop_
_entity_poly.entity_id
_entity_poly.type
_entity_poly.pdbx_seq_one_letter_code
_entity_poly.pdbx_strand_id
1 'polypeptide(L)'
;MTVAVVLVALAAFAVVGAVVSGTWLVASLAAILALVLGATATKITHSELMAARVEAARDRALQAQGYRALTDARVAEQTKHDVHMTLEISRRAETISDLEAALTAAHQRAADAVRARADEARRADQAERDGQALAVRLEEAEQRAAEAIVRVHELEAELDGMRSELTAAQAAWNKARTA
;
A
#
# COMPACT_ATOMS: atom_id res chain seq x y z
N MET A 1 15.44 65.49 11.20
CA MET A 1 14.74 66.20 10.10
C MET A 1 13.99 67.43 10.57
N THR A 2 13.15 67.34 11.61
CA THR A 2 12.36 68.48 12.14
C THR A 2 13.21 69.71 12.49
N VAL A 3 14.39 69.51 13.10
CA VAL A 3 15.30 70.61 13.49
C VAL A 3 15.87 71.35 12.27
N ALA A 4 16.34 70.64 11.25
CA ALA A 4 16.88 71.26 10.04
C ALA A 4 15.81 72.08 9.29
N VAL A 5 14.57 71.56 9.22
CA VAL A 5 13.42 72.26 8.63
C VAL A 5 13.11 73.54 9.40
N VAL A 6 13.10 73.51 10.73
CA VAL A 6 12.86 74.69 11.58
C VAL A 6 13.95 75.75 11.40
N LEU A 7 15.22 75.36 11.31
CA LEU A 7 16.33 76.31 11.09
C LEU A 7 16.23 77.04 9.74
N VAL A 8 15.86 76.33 8.67
CA VAL A 8 15.65 76.93 7.35
C VAL A 8 14.43 77.85 7.36
N ALA A 9 13.35 77.46 8.03
CA ALA A 9 12.16 78.32 8.18
C ALA A 9 12.49 79.61 8.94
N LEU A 10 13.23 79.53 10.05
CA LEU A 10 13.69 80.69 10.81
C LEU A 10 14.59 81.62 9.98
N ALA A 11 15.52 81.05 9.20
CA ALA A 11 16.35 81.82 8.28
C ALA A 11 15.50 82.57 7.24
N ALA A 12 14.50 81.92 6.66
CA ALA A 12 13.59 82.53 5.69
C ALA A 12 12.78 83.69 6.33
N PHE A 13 12.24 83.50 7.53
CA PHE A 13 11.52 84.55 8.26
C PHE A 13 12.42 85.75 8.59
N ALA A 14 13.68 85.50 9.02
CA ALA A 14 14.63 86.56 9.33
C ALA A 14 14.97 87.41 8.09
N VAL A 15 15.16 86.78 6.93
CA VAL A 15 15.42 87.48 5.66
C VAL A 15 14.20 88.31 5.23
N VAL A 16 12.98 87.75 5.29
CA VAL A 16 11.74 88.48 4.95
C VAL A 16 11.56 89.68 5.88
N GLY A 17 11.75 89.51 7.19
CA GLY A 17 11.68 90.60 8.16
C GLY A 17 12.70 91.71 7.90
N ALA A 18 13.92 91.35 7.49
CA ALA A 18 14.96 92.31 7.17
C ALA A 18 14.67 93.12 5.89
N VAL A 19 14.05 92.50 4.88
CA VAL A 19 13.61 93.20 3.65
C VAL A 19 12.53 94.24 3.98
N VAL A 20 11.56 93.89 4.82
CA VAL A 20 10.47 94.81 5.23
C VAL A 20 11.01 95.99 6.04
N SER A 21 12.07 95.79 6.83
CA SER A 21 12.73 96.83 7.62
C SER A 21 13.40 97.94 6.78
N GLY A 22 13.77 97.66 5.53
CA GLY A 22 14.42 98.63 4.62
C GLY A 22 15.81 99.12 5.05
N THR A 23 16.37 98.60 6.15
CA THR A 23 17.65 99.06 6.71
C THR A 23 18.79 98.15 6.27
N TRP A 24 19.82 98.72 5.64
CA TRP A 24 20.92 97.95 5.05
C TRP A 24 21.69 97.10 6.08
N LEU A 25 21.90 97.62 7.30
CA LEU A 25 22.56 96.91 8.40
C LEU A 25 21.79 95.65 8.83
N VAL A 26 20.46 95.74 8.91
CA VAL A 26 19.59 94.63 9.29
C VAL A 26 19.60 93.56 8.21
N ALA A 27 19.60 93.97 6.93
CA ALA A 27 19.73 93.06 5.79
C ALA A 27 21.07 92.31 5.80
N SER A 28 22.19 92.98 6.07
CA SER A 28 23.51 92.34 6.15
C SER A 28 23.60 91.32 7.29
N LEU A 29 23.10 91.65 8.48
CA LEU A 29 23.08 90.73 9.62
C LEU A 29 22.17 89.52 9.36
N ALA A 30 20.98 89.73 8.78
CA ALA A 30 20.07 88.66 8.42
C ALA A 30 20.66 87.73 7.36
N ALA A 31 21.41 88.26 6.39
CA ALA A 31 22.11 87.46 5.38
C ALA A 31 23.18 86.55 6.02
N ILE A 32 23.99 87.07 6.93
CA ILE A 32 25.00 86.27 7.66
C ILE A 32 24.31 85.18 8.49
N LEU A 33 23.26 85.53 9.23
CA LEU A 33 22.50 84.59 10.05
C LEU A 33 21.85 83.49 9.20
N ALA A 34 21.28 83.84 8.05
CA ALA A 34 20.70 82.88 7.11
C ALA A 34 21.74 81.90 6.56
N LEU A 35 22.96 82.36 6.24
CA LEU A 35 24.06 81.49 5.81
C LEU A 35 24.48 80.52 6.92
N VAL A 36 24.60 80.98 8.16
CA VAL A 36 24.96 80.13 9.31
C VAL A 36 23.89 79.08 9.59
N LEU A 37 22.62 79.49 9.62
CA LEU A 37 21.49 78.57 9.83
C LEU A 37 21.36 77.56 8.68
N GLY A 38 21.51 78.01 7.43
CA GLY A 38 21.50 77.15 6.25
C GLY A 38 22.63 76.11 6.27
N ALA A 39 23.87 76.54 6.53
CA ALA A 39 25.02 75.64 6.63
C ALA A 39 24.84 74.60 7.75
N THR A 40 24.29 75.02 8.89
CA THR A 40 24.00 74.13 10.02
C THR A 40 22.92 73.11 9.66
N ALA A 41 21.84 73.55 8.99
CA ALA A 41 20.76 72.66 8.53
C ALA A 41 21.25 71.63 7.50
N THR A 42 22.13 72.02 6.57
CA THR A 42 22.76 71.10 5.61
C THR A 42 23.65 70.08 6.31
N LYS A 43 24.45 70.50 7.28
CA LYS A 43 25.30 69.60 8.07
C LYS A 43 24.47 68.57 8.84
N ILE A 44 23.40 69.01 9.50
CA ILE A 44 22.47 68.11 10.22
C ILE A 44 21.86 67.10 9.25
N THR A 45 21.25 67.57 8.15
CA THR A 45 20.63 66.71 7.14
C THR A 45 21.62 65.69 6.56
N HIS A 46 22.85 66.12 6.28
CA HIS A 46 23.90 65.23 5.79
C HIS A 46 24.26 64.14 6.80
N SER A 47 24.46 64.52 8.07
CA SER A 47 24.78 63.55 9.13
C SER A 47 23.66 62.54 9.38
N GLU A 48 22.40 62.98 9.38
CA GLU A 48 21.23 62.11 9.51
C GLU A 48 21.08 61.18 8.30
N LEU A 49 21.33 61.67 7.08
CA LEU A 49 21.29 60.86 5.87
C LEU A 49 22.36 59.75 5.90
N MET A 50 23.59 60.07 6.33
CA MET A 50 24.65 59.08 6.44
C MET A 50 24.32 58.03 7.51
N ALA A 51 23.81 58.46 8.66
CA ALA A 51 23.33 57.54 9.70
C ALA A 51 22.21 56.63 9.18
N ALA A 52 21.21 57.20 8.49
CA ALA A 52 20.10 56.44 7.92
C ALA A 52 20.56 55.42 6.86
N ARG A 53 21.57 55.77 6.04
CA ARG A 53 22.14 54.83 5.06
C ARG A 53 22.84 53.65 5.73
N VAL A 54 23.61 53.90 6.79
CA VAL A 54 24.28 52.84 7.55
C VAL A 54 23.25 51.94 8.22
N GLU A 55 22.25 52.51 8.87
CA GLU A 55 21.21 51.73 9.54
C GLU A 55 20.40 50.89 8.53
N ALA A 56 20.01 51.47 7.38
CA ALA A 56 19.32 50.75 6.33
C ALA A 56 20.18 49.64 5.69
N ALA A 57 21.51 49.80 5.65
CA ALA A 57 22.40 48.73 5.21
C ALA A 57 22.51 47.62 6.26
N ARG A 58 22.57 47.98 7.54
CA ARG A 58 22.59 47.04 8.67
C ARG A 58 21.30 46.23 8.74
N ASP A 59 20.14 46.87 8.63
CA ASP A 59 18.83 46.21 8.65
C ASP A 59 18.70 45.21 7.50
N ARG A 60 19.07 45.60 6.28
CA ARG A 60 19.11 44.66 5.13
C ARG A 60 20.04 43.48 5.37
N ALA A 61 21.19 43.70 6.02
CA ALA A 61 22.11 42.62 6.36
C ALA A 61 21.49 41.67 7.40
N LEU A 62 20.82 42.20 8.43
CA LEU A 62 20.12 41.41 9.44
C LEU A 62 18.96 40.61 8.84
N GLN A 63 18.16 41.23 7.96
CA GLN A 63 17.09 40.54 7.24
C GLN A 63 17.64 39.41 6.37
N ALA A 64 18.71 39.66 5.61
CA ALA A 64 19.35 38.63 4.79
C ALA A 64 19.87 37.45 5.64
N GLN A 65 20.44 37.72 6.82
CA GLN A 65 20.85 36.68 7.77
C GLN A 65 19.65 35.90 8.31
N GLY A 66 18.55 36.58 8.67
CA GLY A 66 17.32 35.95 9.12
C GLY A 66 16.71 35.03 8.06
N TYR A 67 16.64 35.48 6.80
CA TYR A 67 16.17 34.66 5.69
C TYR A 67 17.07 33.45 5.43
N ARG A 68 18.39 33.60 5.52
CA ARG A 68 19.33 32.47 5.41
C ARG A 68 19.07 31.43 6.50
N ALA A 69 19.00 31.85 7.76
CA ALA A 69 18.74 30.94 8.88
C ALA A 69 17.39 30.19 8.72
N LEU A 70 16.35 30.88 8.25
CA LEU A 70 15.05 30.26 8.00
C LEU A 70 15.09 29.27 6.83
N THR A 71 15.81 29.58 5.76
CA THR A 71 16.05 28.65 4.65
C THR A 71 16.83 27.43 5.11
N ASP A 72 17.91 27.61 5.88
CA ASP A 72 18.72 26.50 6.41
C ASP A 72 17.88 25.57 7.29
N ALA A 73 17.02 26.13 8.16
CA ALA A 73 16.09 25.36 8.98
C ALA A 73 15.08 24.58 8.12
N ARG A 74 14.49 25.21 7.10
CA ARG A 74 13.54 24.55 6.19
C ARG A 74 14.19 23.45 5.38
N VAL A 75 15.39 23.66 4.84
CA VAL A 75 16.13 22.64 4.09
C VAL A 75 16.45 21.44 4.99
N ALA A 76 16.86 21.70 6.24
CA ALA A 76 17.12 20.63 7.20
C ALA A 76 15.85 19.83 7.55
N GLU A 77 14.70 20.51 7.68
CA GLU A 77 13.41 19.85 7.91
C GLU A 77 12.96 19.04 6.68
N GLN A 78 13.01 19.64 5.49
CA GLN A 78 12.65 18.98 4.23
C GLN A 78 13.49 17.74 3.99
N THR A 79 14.81 17.82 4.20
CA THR A 79 15.71 16.67 4.05
C THR A 79 15.31 15.51 4.97
N LYS A 80 14.97 15.80 6.23
CA LYS A 80 14.49 14.77 7.17
C LYS A 80 13.16 14.18 6.74
N HIS A 81 12.25 15.02 6.26
CA HIS A 81 10.95 14.59 5.76
C HIS A 81 11.10 13.68 4.54
N ASP A 82 11.93 14.05 3.57
CA ASP A 82 12.17 13.28 2.36
C ASP A 82 12.80 11.92 2.66
N VAL A 83 13.78 11.88 3.57
CA VAL A 83 14.39 10.61 4.03
C VAL A 83 13.35 9.73 4.72
N HIS A 84 12.55 10.30 5.63
CA HIS A 84 11.49 9.57 6.32
C HIS A 84 10.47 9.00 5.32
N MET A 85 10.04 9.81 4.35
CA MET A 85 9.04 9.38 3.38
C MET A 85 9.55 8.34 2.41
N THR A 86 10.81 8.46 1.99
CA THR A 86 11.48 7.46 1.16
C THR A 86 11.52 6.11 1.89
N LEU A 87 11.89 6.09 3.17
CA LEU A 87 11.91 4.86 3.98
C LEU A 87 10.53 4.23 4.13
N GLU A 88 9.50 5.03 4.41
CA GLU A 88 8.12 4.55 4.51
C GLU A 88 7.60 3.98 3.19
N ILE A 89 7.91 4.64 2.06
CA ILE A 89 7.56 4.14 0.72
C ILE A 89 8.25 2.82 0.44
N SER A 90 9.56 2.71 0.70
CA SER A 90 10.32 1.47 0.51
C SER A 90 9.76 0.32 1.35
N ARG A 91 9.47 0.56 2.64
CA ARG A 91 8.87 -0.44 3.54
C ARG A 91 7.51 -0.93 3.03
N ARG A 92 6.67 -0.01 2.56
CA ARG A 92 5.35 -0.36 2.03
C ARG A 92 5.46 -1.13 0.72
N ALA A 93 6.40 -0.76 -0.15
CA ALA A 93 6.65 -1.47 -1.41
C ALA A 93 7.11 -2.92 -1.16
N GLU A 94 8.00 -3.13 -0.19
CA GLU A 94 8.42 -4.47 0.25
C GLU A 94 7.23 -5.29 0.77
N THR A 95 6.43 -4.69 1.66
CA THR A 95 5.22 -5.35 2.20
C THR A 95 4.23 -5.72 1.09
N ILE A 96 4.00 -4.84 0.11
CA ILE A 96 3.13 -5.11 -1.03
C ILE A 96 3.69 -6.28 -1.86
N SER A 97 4.99 -6.29 -2.15
CA SER A 97 5.63 -7.37 -2.90
C SER A 97 5.49 -8.72 -2.19
N ASP A 98 5.66 -8.76 -0.86
CA ASP A 98 5.49 -9.97 -0.07
C ASP A 98 4.05 -10.48 -0.09
N LEU A 99 3.09 -9.56 0.02
CA LEU A 99 1.67 -9.88 -0.07
C LEU A 99 1.28 -10.40 -1.46
N GLU A 100 1.80 -9.81 -2.53
CA GLU A 100 1.58 -10.27 -3.91
C GLU A 100 2.16 -11.68 -4.13
N ALA A 101 3.36 -11.95 -3.63
CA ALA A 101 3.97 -13.28 -3.68
C ALA A 101 3.16 -14.32 -2.89
N ALA A 102 2.74 -13.97 -1.67
CA ALA A 102 1.92 -14.84 -0.83
C ALA A 102 0.55 -15.13 -1.46
N LEU A 103 -0.09 -14.12 -2.05
CA LEU A 103 -1.36 -14.24 -2.75
C LEU A 103 -1.24 -15.15 -3.98
N THR A 104 -0.18 -14.97 -4.77
CA THR A 104 0.12 -15.81 -5.95
C THR A 104 0.30 -17.28 -5.53
N ALA A 105 1.08 -17.52 -4.47
CA ALA A 105 1.28 -18.86 -3.92
C ALA A 105 0.00 -19.46 -3.34
N ALA A 106 -0.88 -18.64 -2.73
CA ALA A 106 -2.18 -19.09 -2.24
C ALA A 106 -3.10 -19.49 -3.41
N HIS A 107 -3.15 -18.72 -4.48
CA HIS A 107 -3.92 -19.06 -5.68
C HIS A 107 -3.42 -20.34 -6.36
N GLN A 108 -2.11 -20.53 -6.46
CA GLN A 108 -1.53 -21.76 -7.00
C GLN A 108 -1.93 -22.98 -6.16
N ARG A 109 -1.75 -22.91 -4.83
CA ARG A 109 -2.17 -23.98 -3.91
C ARG A 109 -3.67 -24.27 -3.99
N ALA A 110 -4.50 -23.24 -4.11
CA ALA A 110 -5.94 -23.42 -4.29
C ALA A 110 -6.26 -24.13 -5.61
N ALA A 111 -5.62 -23.74 -6.72
CA ALA A 111 -5.79 -24.40 -8.00
C ALA A 111 -5.36 -25.88 -7.96
N ASP A 112 -4.23 -26.17 -7.32
CA ASP A 112 -3.72 -27.54 -7.16
C ASP A 112 -4.63 -28.39 -6.28
N ALA A 113 -5.15 -27.82 -5.18
CA ALA A 113 -6.11 -28.50 -4.33
C ALA A 113 -7.42 -28.83 -5.07
N VAL A 114 -7.91 -27.92 -5.92
CA VAL A 114 -9.08 -28.15 -6.77
C VAL A 114 -8.81 -29.28 -7.77
N ARG A 115 -7.64 -29.29 -8.43
CA ARG A 115 -7.26 -30.37 -9.35
C ARG A 115 -7.16 -31.71 -8.63
N ALA A 116 -6.45 -31.78 -7.51
CA ALA A 116 -6.30 -33.00 -6.73
C ALA A 116 -7.65 -33.56 -6.26
N ARG A 117 -8.57 -32.68 -5.82
CA ARG A 117 -9.93 -33.07 -5.45
C ARG A 117 -10.71 -33.62 -6.64
N ALA A 118 -10.59 -33.00 -7.81
CA ALA A 118 -11.25 -33.50 -9.01
C ALA A 118 -10.71 -34.88 -9.44
N ASP A 119 -9.41 -35.12 -9.27
CA ASP A 119 -8.77 -36.41 -9.58
C ASP A 119 -9.22 -37.51 -8.60
N GLU A 120 -9.30 -37.18 -7.31
CA GLU A 120 -9.85 -38.09 -6.29
C GLU A 120 -11.32 -38.42 -6.56
N ALA A 121 -12.13 -37.42 -6.91
CA ALA A 121 -13.54 -37.65 -7.27
C ALA A 121 -13.67 -38.63 -8.46
N ARG A 122 -12.85 -38.47 -9.50
CA ARG A 122 -12.86 -39.41 -10.64
C ARG A 122 -12.41 -40.82 -10.24
N ARG A 123 -11.45 -40.95 -9.33
CA ARG A 123 -11.02 -42.26 -8.80
C ARG A 123 -12.12 -42.92 -7.96
N ALA A 124 -12.81 -42.15 -7.13
CA ALA A 124 -13.95 -42.63 -6.35
C ALA A 124 -15.10 -43.10 -7.26
N ASP A 125 -15.47 -42.29 -8.26
CA ASP A 125 -16.52 -42.65 -9.23
C ASP A 125 -16.19 -43.95 -9.98
N GLN A 126 -14.92 -44.14 -10.37
CA GLN A 126 -14.49 -45.36 -11.04
C GLN A 126 -14.55 -46.57 -10.10
N ALA A 127 -14.06 -46.43 -8.87
CA ALA A 127 -14.11 -47.49 -7.87
C ALA A 127 -15.56 -47.89 -7.52
N GLU A 128 -16.47 -46.92 -7.47
CA GLU A 128 -17.90 -47.17 -7.23
C GLU A 128 -18.51 -48.00 -8.38
N ARG A 129 -18.22 -47.63 -9.63
CA ARG A 129 -18.69 -48.39 -10.81
C ARG A 129 -18.12 -49.80 -10.83
N ASP A 130 -16.84 -49.97 -10.53
CA ASP A 130 -16.19 -51.28 -10.48
C ASP A 130 -16.80 -52.13 -9.34
N GLY A 131 -17.07 -51.53 -8.19
CA GLY A 131 -17.78 -52.17 -7.08
C GLY A 131 -19.19 -52.63 -7.45
N GLN A 132 -19.96 -51.79 -8.13
CA GLN A 132 -21.29 -52.14 -8.64
C GLN A 132 -21.22 -53.29 -9.65
N ALA A 133 -20.27 -53.26 -10.59
CA ALA A 133 -20.08 -54.33 -11.58
C ALA A 133 -19.65 -55.66 -10.93
N LEU A 134 -18.80 -55.61 -9.91
CA LEU A 134 -18.41 -56.78 -9.13
C LEU A 134 -19.58 -57.37 -8.33
N ALA A 135 -20.42 -56.51 -7.74
CA ALA A 135 -21.61 -56.96 -7.01
C ALA A 135 -22.59 -57.71 -7.94
N VAL A 136 -22.83 -57.19 -9.15
CA VAL A 136 -23.68 -57.88 -10.15
C VAL A 136 -23.08 -59.24 -10.54
N ARG A 137 -21.77 -59.30 -10.83
CA ARG A 137 -21.11 -60.57 -11.18
C ARG A 137 -21.12 -61.58 -10.04
N LEU A 138 -21.03 -61.10 -8.80
CA LEU A 138 -21.13 -61.95 -7.61
C LEU A 138 -22.53 -62.54 -7.50
N GLU A 139 -23.57 -61.72 -7.62
CA GLU A 139 -24.97 -62.17 -7.60
C GLU A 139 -25.24 -63.20 -8.71
N GLU A 140 -24.76 -62.97 -9.93
CA GLU A 140 -24.85 -63.93 -11.03
C GLU A 140 -24.08 -65.24 -10.76
N ALA A 141 -22.93 -65.18 -10.10
CA ALA A 141 -22.16 -66.36 -9.74
C ALA A 141 -22.81 -67.15 -8.60
N GLU A 142 -23.34 -66.47 -7.59
CA GLU A 142 -24.10 -67.05 -6.48
C GLU A 142 -25.37 -67.73 -6.99
N GLN A 143 -26.10 -67.08 -7.91
CA GLN A 143 -27.28 -67.67 -8.55
C GLN A 143 -26.93 -68.94 -9.32
N ARG A 144 -25.88 -68.93 -10.16
CA ARG A 144 -25.42 -70.13 -10.87
C ARG A 144 -24.95 -71.23 -9.92
N ALA A 145 -24.31 -70.88 -8.82
CA ALA A 145 -23.89 -71.84 -7.81
C ALA A 145 -25.11 -72.49 -7.13
N ALA A 146 -26.13 -71.71 -6.79
CA ALA A 146 -27.39 -72.22 -6.23
C ALA A 146 -28.10 -73.16 -7.20
N GLU A 147 -28.21 -72.79 -8.48
CA GLU A 147 -28.77 -73.64 -9.53
C GLU A 147 -27.99 -74.95 -9.71
N ALA A 148 -26.65 -74.88 -9.69
CA ALA A 148 -25.80 -76.06 -9.77
C ALA A 148 -25.98 -76.99 -8.56
N ILE A 149 -26.08 -76.44 -7.34
CA ILE A 149 -26.34 -77.21 -6.12
C ILE A 149 -27.68 -77.94 -6.23
N VAL A 150 -28.75 -77.26 -6.68
CA VAL A 150 -30.06 -77.88 -6.88
C VAL A 150 -29.97 -79.00 -7.92
N ARG A 151 -29.31 -78.78 -9.06
CA ARG A 151 -29.19 -79.81 -10.10
C ARG A 151 -28.37 -81.02 -9.65
N VAL A 152 -27.33 -80.81 -8.83
CA VAL A 152 -26.59 -81.92 -8.22
C VAL A 152 -27.50 -82.74 -7.34
N HIS A 153 -28.31 -82.12 -6.49
CA HIS A 153 -29.27 -82.86 -5.65
C HIS A 153 -30.34 -83.60 -6.45
N GLU A 154 -30.86 -82.99 -7.52
CA GLU A 154 -31.77 -83.69 -8.44
C GLU A 154 -31.10 -84.91 -9.07
N LEU A 155 -29.86 -84.78 -9.56
CA LEU A 155 -29.11 -85.88 -10.14
C LEU A 155 -28.79 -86.97 -9.12
N GLU A 156 -28.44 -86.62 -7.88
CA GLU A 156 -28.25 -87.59 -6.79
C GLU A 156 -29.52 -88.39 -6.52
N ALA A 157 -30.68 -87.73 -6.46
CA ALA A 157 -31.98 -88.38 -6.28
C ALA A 157 -32.35 -89.29 -7.47
N GLU A 158 -32.13 -88.84 -8.71
CA GLU A 158 -32.31 -89.66 -9.92
C GLU A 158 -31.41 -90.91 -9.87
N LEU A 159 -30.16 -90.76 -9.44
CA LEU A 159 -29.16 -91.83 -9.38
C LEU A 159 -29.51 -92.85 -8.29
N ASP A 160 -29.98 -92.41 -7.12
CA ASP A 160 -30.47 -93.29 -6.06
C ASP A 160 -31.74 -94.03 -6.49
N GLY A 161 -32.65 -93.37 -7.23
CA GLY A 161 -33.79 -94.01 -7.88
C GLY A 161 -33.36 -95.14 -8.83
N MET A 162 -32.46 -94.84 -9.77
CA MET A 162 -31.92 -95.81 -10.73
C MET A 162 -31.19 -96.99 -10.06
N ARG A 163 -30.44 -96.74 -8.99
CA ARG A 163 -29.81 -97.79 -8.18
C ARG A 163 -30.86 -98.70 -7.52
N SER A 164 -31.94 -98.12 -6.99
CA SER A 164 -33.04 -98.89 -6.39
C SER A 164 -33.74 -99.77 -7.43
N GLU A 165 -33.96 -99.27 -8.64
CA GLU A 165 -34.54 -100.04 -9.76
C GLU A 165 -33.61 -101.18 -10.20
N LEU A 166 -32.31 -100.90 -10.34
CA LEU A 166 -31.31 -101.91 -10.72
C LEU A 166 -31.22 -103.04 -9.67
N THR A 167 -31.19 -102.69 -8.39
CA THR A 167 -31.14 -103.67 -7.30
C THR A 167 -32.41 -104.53 -7.26
N ALA A 168 -33.59 -103.94 -7.49
CA ALA A 168 -34.85 -104.67 -7.61
C ALA A 168 -34.84 -105.62 -8.83
N ALA A 169 -34.37 -105.16 -9.99
CA ALA A 169 -34.25 -105.98 -11.19
C ALA A 169 -33.27 -107.15 -11.02
N GLN A 170 -32.11 -106.90 -10.39
CA GLN A 170 -31.13 -107.95 -10.07
C GLN A 170 -31.71 -108.99 -9.09
N ALA A 171 -32.45 -108.55 -8.07
CA ALA A 171 -33.13 -109.45 -7.14
C ALA A 171 -34.17 -110.32 -7.86
N ALA A 172 -34.97 -109.72 -8.76
CA ALA A 172 -35.94 -110.44 -9.57
C ALA A 172 -35.29 -111.46 -10.51
N TRP A 173 -34.20 -111.08 -11.20
CA TRP A 173 -33.45 -111.98 -12.07
C TRP A 173 -32.80 -113.13 -11.30
N ASN A 174 -32.17 -112.85 -10.15
CA ASN A 174 -31.59 -113.89 -9.30
C ASN A 174 -32.65 -114.88 -8.82
N LYS A 175 -33.84 -114.40 -8.42
CA LYS A 175 -34.97 -115.25 -8.04
C LYS A 175 -35.42 -116.15 -9.20
N ALA A 176 -35.48 -115.61 -10.42
CA ALA A 176 -35.82 -116.37 -11.63
C ALA A 176 -34.74 -117.40 -12.03
N ARG A 177 -33.47 -117.16 -11.69
CA ARG A 177 -32.36 -118.08 -11.96
C ARG A 177 -32.27 -119.24 -10.96
N THR A 178 -32.78 -119.05 -9.75
CA THR A 178 -32.80 -120.07 -8.68
C THR A 178 -34.10 -120.88 -8.61
N ALA A 179 -35.09 -120.55 -9.46
CA ALA A 179 -36.34 -121.29 -9.63
C ALA A 179 -36.23 -122.23 -10.84
#